data_AF-A0A2P2BZ10-F1
#
_entry.id   AF-A0A2P2BZ10-F1
#
_cell.length_a   1.000
_cell.length_b   1.000
_cell.length_c   1.000
_cell.angle_alpha   90.00
_cell.angle_beta   90.00
_cell.angle_gamma   90.00
#
_symmetry.space_group_name_H-M   'P 1'
#
loop_
_entity.id
_entity.type
_entity.pdbx_description
1 polymer ?
#
loop_
_entity_poly.entity_id
_entity_poly.type
_entity_poly.pdbx_seq_one_letter_code
_entity_poly.pdbx_strand_id
1 'polypeptide(L)'
;MAALLVWQGVGVLGGGSYWLHYLVGLVPGLALGAALLVAAPGRLRWAARATVGYVAVAAVVGVAVLGLHPPPAERSSAVGRWLAVAARPTDTATVLYGQPNILEDAGLSSPYPQLWSLPVRVRDSSLSSLTSVLDGSEPPTWLVVDGGRDTWGVDPARAEVAVTEHYRMVDEVDGYRIYLLDGTDRVLPEG
;
A
#
# COMPACT_ATOMS: atom_id res chain seq x y z
N MET A 1 -20.51 -18.06 20.18
CA MET A 1 -20.78 -17.14 19.06
C MET A 1 -20.64 -15.68 19.46
N ALA A 2 -21.46 -15.18 20.40
CA ALA A 2 -21.35 -13.80 20.88
C ALA A 2 -19.94 -13.44 21.40
N ALA A 3 -19.34 -14.30 22.23
CA ALA A 3 -17.97 -14.10 22.72
C ALA A 3 -16.91 -14.06 21.59
N LEU A 4 -17.08 -14.85 20.53
CA LEU A 4 -16.16 -14.88 19.38
C LEU A 4 -16.31 -13.60 18.53
N LEU A 5 -17.54 -13.16 18.26
CA LEU A 5 -17.81 -11.93 17.53
C LEU A 5 -17.37 -10.69 18.31
N VAL A 6 -17.55 -10.69 19.63
CA VAL A 6 -17.03 -9.63 20.50
C VAL A 6 -15.51 -9.62 20.47
N TRP A 7 -14.85 -10.78 20.57
CA TRP A 7 -13.39 -10.88 20.49
C TRP A 7 -12.84 -10.42 19.13
N GLN A 8 -13.49 -10.84 18.03
CA GLN A 8 -13.15 -10.39 16.68
C GLN A 8 -13.38 -8.89 16.52
N GLY A 9 -14.47 -8.35 17.06
CA GLY A 9 -14.77 -6.92 17.07
C GLY A 9 -13.72 -6.12 17.85
N VAL A 10 -13.28 -6.60 19.01
CA VAL A 10 -12.17 -6.00 19.77
C VAL A 10 -10.88 -6.03 18.97
N GLY A 11 -10.58 -7.12 18.26
CA GLY A 11 -9.41 -7.20 17.38
C GLY A 11 -9.45 -6.23 16.20
N VAL A 12 -10.61 -6.07 15.56
CA VAL A 12 -10.82 -5.13 14.44
C VAL A 12 -10.72 -3.68 14.90
N LEU A 13 -11.37 -3.35 16.03
CA LEU A 13 -11.38 -1.98 16.57
C LEU A 13 -10.04 -1.61 17.23
N GLY A 14 -9.34 -2.58 17.82
CA GLY A 14 -8.04 -2.38 18.46
C GLY A 14 -6.85 -2.32 17.49
N GLY A 15 -7.05 -2.63 16.20
CA GLY A 15 -5.98 -2.69 15.20
C GLY A 15 -5.36 -1.34 14.83
N GLY A 16 -5.99 -0.21 15.19
CA GLY A 16 -5.44 1.14 15.03
C GLY A 16 -5.31 1.64 13.58
N SER A 17 -5.46 0.76 12.57
CA SER A 17 -5.49 1.09 11.15
C SER A 17 -6.78 0.53 10.55
N TYR A 18 -7.69 1.39 10.07
CA TYR A 18 -9.04 0.97 9.62
C TYR A 18 -9.05 0.56 8.15
N TRP A 19 -8.38 -0.54 7.84
CA TRP A 19 -8.43 -1.13 6.50
C TRP A 19 -9.58 -2.13 6.36
N LEU A 20 -10.20 -2.17 5.19
CA LEU A 20 -11.28 -3.09 4.85
C LEU A 20 -10.92 -4.57 5.10
N HIS A 21 -9.64 -4.93 4.99
CA HIS A 21 -9.18 -6.31 5.21
C HIS A 21 -9.27 -6.78 6.67
N TYR A 22 -9.36 -5.88 7.66
CA TYR A 22 -9.60 -6.30 9.04
C TYR A 22 -10.98 -6.95 9.21
N LEU A 23 -11.94 -6.63 8.34
CA LEU A 23 -13.27 -7.25 8.35
C LEU A 23 -13.23 -8.75 8.01
N VAL A 24 -12.15 -9.25 7.38
CA VAL A 24 -11.93 -10.69 7.18
C VAL A 24 -11.88 -11.43 8.53
N GLY A 25 -11.42 -10.76 9.59
CA GLY A 25 -11.43 -11.32 10.94
C GLY A 25 -12.82 -11.72 11.46
N LEU A 26 -13.90 -11.17 10.90
CA LEU A 26 -15.29 -11.49 11.28
C LEU A 26 -15.85 -12.73 10.55
N VAL A 27 -15.19 -13.18 9.47
CA VAL A 27 -15.68 -14.28 8.60
C VAL A 27 -15.96 -15.57 9.37
N PRO A 28 -15.08 -16.07 10.27
CA PRO A 28 -15.35 -17.31 10.98
C PRO A 28 -16.58 -17.23 11.90
N GLY A 29 -16.79 -16.09 12.56
CA GLY A 29 -17.92 -15.89 13.47
C GLY A 29 -19.25 -15.80 12.71
N LEU A 30 -19.26 -15.13 11.57
CA LEU A 30 -20.41 -15.04 10.68
C LEU A 30 -20.76 -16.39 10.05
N ALA A 31 -19.77 -17.17 9.62
CA ALA A 31 -19.99 -18.50 9.06
C ALA A 31 -20.62 -19.46 10.08
N LEU A 32 -20.15 -19.45 11.33
CA LEU A 32 -20.72 -20.23 12.41
C LEU A 32 -22.15 -19.78 12.76
N GLY A 33 -22.41 -18.47 12.74
CA GLY A 33 -23.77 -17.94 12.95
C GLY A 33 -24.75 -18.32 11.86
N ALA A 34 -24.32 -18.27 10.60
CA ALA A 34 -25.10 -18.76 9.46
C ALA A 34 -25.41 -20.26 9.61
N ALA A 35 -24.43 -21.09 9.98
CA ALA A 35 -24.62 -22.53 10.16
C ALA A 35 -25.62 -22.85 11.29
N LEU A 36 -25.52 -22.16 12.43
CA LEU A 36 -26.44 -22.34 13.56
C LEU A 36 -27.87 -21.88 13.24
N LEU A 37 -28.03 -20.79 12.49
CA LEU A 37 -29.34 -20.29 12.04
C LEU A 37 -30.01 -21.25 11.05
N VAL A 38 -29.23 -21.92 10.20
CA VAL A 38 -29.74 -22.96 9.28
C VAL A 38 -30.15 -24.24 10.03
N ALA A 39 -29.50 -24.54 11.17
CA ALA A 39 -29.80 -25.70 12.00
C ALA A 39 -31.02 -25.49 12.94
N ALA A 40 -31.50 -24.26 13.12
CA ALA A 40 -32.61 -23.95 14.02
C ALA A 40 -33.98 -24.45 13.51
N PRO A 41 -34.84 -25.02 14.36
CA PRO A 41 -36.19 -25.45 13.98
C PRO A 41 -37.17 -24.28 13.81
N GLY A 42 -38.15 -24.43 12.89
CA GLY A 42 -39.27 -23.50 12.73
C GLY A 42 -39.18 -22.54 11.54
N ARG A 43 -40.09 -21.54 11.49
CA ARG A 43 -40.27 -20.59 10.37
C ARG A 43 -39.03 -19.72 10.13
N LEU A 44 -38.20 -19.53 11.15
CA LEU A 44 -36.94 -18.79 11.09
C LEU A 44 -35.90 -19.45 10.18
N ARG A 45 -36.01 -20.75 9.93
CA ARG A 45 -35.10 -21.53 9.08
C ARG A 45 -35.15 -21.12 7.60
N TRP A 46 -36.33 -20.77 7.09
CA TRP A 46 -36.50 -20.33 5.71
C TRP A 46 -35.94 -18.93 5.50
N ALA A 47 -36.21 -18.01 6.43
CA ALA A 47 -35.61 -16.68 6.42
C ALA A 47 -34.08 -16.76 6.52
N ALA A 48 -33.54 -17.57 7.44
CA ALA A 48 -32.10 -17.79 7.56
C ALA A 48 -31.46 -18.34 6.28
N ARG A 49 -32.07 -19.36 5.65
CA ARG A 49 -31.59 -19.92 4.38
C ARG A 49 -31.66 -18.91 3.23
N ALA A 50 -32.72 -18.12 3.15
CA ALA A 50 -32.85 -17.06 2.16
C ALA A 50 -31.77 -15.99 2.34
N THR A 51 -31.50 -15.56 3.57
CA THR A 51 -30.43 -14.59 3.89
C THR A 51 -29.05 -15.14 3.55
N VAL A 52 -28.74 -16.40 3.93
CA VAL A 52 -27.46 -17.03 3.60
C VAL A 52 -27.30 -17.18 2.08
N GLY A 53 -28.35 -17.61 1.38
CA GLY A 53 -28.36 -17.72 -0.07
C GLY A 53 -28.14 -16.36 -0.74
N TYR A 54 -28.82 -15.31 -0.27
CA TYR A 54 -28.63 -13.94 -0.76
C TYR A 54 -27.19 -13.46 -0.56
N VAL A 55 -26.61 -13.65 0.63
CA VAL A 55 -25.22 -13.26 0.92
C VAL A 55 -24.24 -14.03 0.03
N ALA A 56 -24.45 -15.33 -0.17
CA ALA A 56 -23.60 -16.14 -1.04
C ALA A 56 -23.68 -15.67 -2.50
N VAL A 57 -24.88 -15.40 -3.01
CA VAL A 57 -25.08 -14.86 -4.36
C VAL A 57 -24.45 -13.46 -4.47
N ALA A 58 -24.67 -12.58 -3.50
CA ALA A 58 -24.07 -11.24 -3.49
C ALA A 58 -22.53 -11.30 -3.45
N ALA A 59 -21.95 -12.26 -2.70
CA ALA A 59 -20.51 -12.48 -2.68
C ALA A 59 -19.99 -12.98 -4.04
N VAL A 60 -20.66 -13.95 -4.66
CA VAL A 60 -20.32 -14.45 -6.01
C VAL A 60 -20.41 -13.34 -7.05
N VAL A 61 -21.49 -12.56 -7.02
CA VAL A 61 -21.66 -11.40 -7.90
C VAL A 61 -20.57 -10.36 -7.63
N GLY A 62 -20.25 -10.07 -6.38
CA GLY A 62 -19.17 -9.16 -6.02
C GLY A 62 -17.81 -9.60 -6.55
N VAL A 63 -17.47 -10.89 -6.41
CA VAL A 63 -16.25 -11.47 -6.97
C VAL A 63 -16.25 -11.42 -8.51
N ALA A 64 -17.36 -11.77 -9.14
CA ALA A 64 -17.49 -11.72 -10.59
C ALA A 64 -17.35 -10.29 -11.13
N VAL A 65 -17.98 -9.31 -10.48
CA VAL A 65 -17.86 -7.89 -10.81
C VAL A 65 -16.42 -7.43 -10.65
N LEU A 66 -15.73 -7.79 -9.56
CA LEU A 66 -14.33 -7.40 -9.34
C LEU A 66 -13.37 -8.05 -10.36
N GLY A 67 -13.67 -9.28 -10.80
CA GLY A 67 -12.90 -9.96 -11.85
C GLY A 67 -13.15 -9.39 -13.26
N LEU A 68 -14.39 -8.98 -13.57
CA LEU A 68 -14.77 -8.41 -14.86
C LEU A 68 -14.45 -6.92 -14.97
N HIS A 69 -14.45 -6.22 -13.83
CA HIS A 69 -14.09 -4.83 -13.69
C HIS A 69 -13.01 -4.72 -12.61
N PRO A 70 -11.75 -5.06 -12.95
CA PRO A 70 -10.65 -4.81 -12.05
C PRO A 70 -10.70 -3.34 -11.62
N PRO A 71 -10.48 -3.04 -10.34
CA PRO A 71 -10.34 -1.65 -9.93
C PRO A 71 -9.28 -0.99 -10.80
N PRO A 72 -9.40 0.32 -11.08
CA PRO A 72 -8.34 1.06 -11.77
C PRO A 72 -7.00 0.73 -11.12
N ALA A 73 -5.96 0.53 -11.94
CA ALA A 73 -4.63 0.26 -11.42
C ALA A 73 -4.33 1.27 -10.32
N GLU A 74 -3.92 0.78 -9.15
CA GLU A 74 -3.53 1.68 -8.07
C GLU A 74 -2.45 2.61 -8.63
N ARG A 75 -2.52 3.90 -8.32
CA ARG A 75 -1.56 4.93 -8.82
C ARG A 75 -0.11 4.47 -8.68
N SER A 76 0.22 3.76 -7.59
CA SER A 76 1.52 3.13 -7.37
C SER A 76 1.94 2.11 -8.43
N SER A 77 1.02 1.34 -9.00
CA SER A 77 1.36 0.34 -10.03
C SER A 77 1.66 0.97 -11.39
N ALA A 78 1.12 2.15 -11.70
CA ALA A 78 1.55 2.91 -12.88
C ALA A 78 3.01 3.37 -12.73
N VAL A 79 3.35 3.92 -11.56
CA VAL A 79 4.72 4.33 -11.23
C VAL A 79 5.69 3.14 -11.25
N GLY A 80 5.30 2.00 -10.67
CA GLY A 80 6.12 0.78 -10.68
C GLY A 80 6.41 0.27 -12.09
N ARG A 81 5.40 0.26 -12.98
CA ARG A 81 5.59 -0.11 -14.39
C ARG A 81 6.46 0.90 -15.15
N TRP A 82 6.26 2.19 -14.91
CA TRP A 82 7.09 3.23 -15.52
C TRP A 82 8.56 3.04 -15.11
N LEU A 83 8.82 2.80 -13.83
CA LEU A 83 10.17 2.54 -13.31
C LEU A 83 10.76 1.25 -13.86
N ALA A 84 9.97 0.18 -14.01
CA ALA A 84 10.44 -1.08 -14.59
C ALA A 84 10.99 -0.91 -16.02
N VAL A 85 10.46 0.07 -16.78
CA VAL A 85 10.93 0.39 -18.13
C VAL A 85 12.14 1.34 -18.10
N ALA A 86 12.12 2.33 -17.20
CA ALA A 86 13.16 3.36 -17.11
C ALA A 86 14.47 2.86 -16.46
N ALA A 87 14.37 1.94 -15.50
CA ALA A 87 15.48 1.51 -14.67
C ALA A 87 16.27 0.34 -15.27
N ARG A 88 17.54 0.23 -14.85
CA ARG A 88 18.38 -0.94 -15.13
C ARG A 88 18.30 -1.94 -13.98
N PRO A 89 18.59 -3.23 -14.19
CA PRO A 89 18.56 -4.24 -13.12
C PRO A 89 19.52 -3.99 -11.96
N THR A 90 20.56 -3.17 -12.17
CA THR A 90 21.53 -2.76 -11.14
C THR A 90 21.13 -1.50 -10.40
N ASP A 91 20.09 -0.80 -10.86
CA ASP A 91 19.64 0.42 -10.22
C ASP A 91 18.95 0.08 -8.90
N THR A 92 18.98 1.03 -8.00
CA THR A 92 18.24 0.97 -6.76
C THR A 92 17.31 2.16 -6.65
N ALA A 93 16.26 2.03 -5.86
CA ALA A 93 15.23 3.05 -5.75
C ALA A 93 14.71 3.15 -4.32
N THR A 94 14.40 4.37 -3.87
CA THR A 94 13.75 4.61 -2.59
C THR A 94 12.43 5.35 -2.81
N VAL A 95 11.34 4.79 -2.29
CA VAL A 95 10.03 5.44 -2.26
C VAL A 95 9.87 6.11 -0.91
N LEU A 96 9.65 7.41 -0.94
CA LEU A 96 9.36 8.19 0.25
C LEU A 96 7.84 8.12 0.54
N TYR A 97 7.46 8.04 1.82
CA TYR A 97 6.06 8.15 2.31
C TYR A 97 5.16 6.92 2.14
N GLY A 98 5.74 5.73 2.05
CA GLY A 98 4.97 4.49 1.93
C GLY A 98 4.74 4.11 0.48
N GLN A 99 4.32 2.86 0.28
CA GLN A 99 4.20 2.14 -0.99
C GLN A 99 5.50 1.50 -1.51
N PRO A 100 6.13 0.62 -0.71
CA PRO A 100 7.20 -0.24 -1.23
C PRO A 100 6.74 -1.18 -2.34
N ASN A 101 5.42 -1.37 -2.53
CA ASN A 101 4.90 -2.11 -3.67
C ASN A 101 5.27 -1.48 -5.02
N ILE A 102 5.58 -0.17 -5.08
CA ILE A 102 6.14 0.45 -6.29
C ILE A 102 7.48 -0.20 -6.66
N LEU A 103 8.33 -0.48 -5.67
CA LEU A 103 9.64 -1.10 -5.88
C LEU A 103 9.51 -2.58 -6.25
N GLU A 104 8.55 -3.27 -5.64
CA GLU A 104 8.20 -4.64 -5.99
C GLU A 104 7.73 -4.74 -7.46
N ASP A 105 6.79 -3.87 -7.85
CA ASP A 105 6.29 -3.79 -9.24
C ASP A 105 7.40 -3.41 -10.23
N ALA A 106 8.37 -2.59 -9.81
CA ALA A 106 9.52 -2.18 -10.61
C ALA A 106 10.66 -3.21 -10.66
N GLY A 107 10.65 -4.22 -9.78
CA GLY A 107 11.76 -5.17 -9.62
C GLY A 107 13.04 -4.54 -9.06
N LEU A 108 12.93 -3.46 -8.28
CA LEU A 108 14.05 -2.70 -7.73
C LEU A 108 14.22 -2.95 -6.23
N SER A 109 15.46 -2.89 -5.76
CA SER A 109 15.78 -2.92 -4.33
C SER A 109 15.97 -1.50 -3.79
N SER A 110 15.78 -1.33 -2.48
CA SER A 110 16.02 -0.05 -1.78
C SER A 110 17.22 -0.16 -0.84
N PRO A 111 18.17 0.79 -0.88
CA PRO A 111 19.20 0.91 0.13
C PRO A 111 18.64 1.44 1.47
N TYR A 112 17.48 2.10 1.44
CA TYR A 112 16.78 2.58 2.63
C TYR A 112 15.72 1.57 3.11
N PRO A 113 15.86 0.98 4.32
CA PRO A 113 14.98 -0.09 4.77
C PRO A 113 13.61 0.38 5.29
N GLN A 114 13.47 1.66 5.67
CA GLN A 114 12.23 2.16 6.29
C GLN A 114 11.24 2.68 5.25
N LEU A 115 10.82 1.83 4.31
CA LEU A 115 9.96 2.23 3.18
C LEU A 115 8.49 2.53 3.55
N TRP A 116 8.08 2.20 4.77
CA TRP A 116 6.72 2.43 5.26
C TRP A 116 6.67 3.63 6.20
N SER A 117 5.58 4.39 6.13
CA SER A 117 5.43 5.64 6.90
C SER A 117 5.51 5.45 8.43
N LEU A 118 5.06 4.31 8.97
CA LEU A 118 5.14 4.02 10.41
C LEU A 118 6.58 3.73 10.87
N PRO A 119 7.34 2.80 10.24
CA PRO A 119 8.77 2.64 10.50
C PRO A 119 9.58 3.92 10.39
N VAL A 120 9.34 4.79 9.40
CA VAL A 120 10.00 6.11 9.34
C VAL A 120 9.71 6.91 10.62
N ARG A 121 8.42 7.07 10.98
CA ARG A 121 8.01 7.84 12.17
C ARG A 121 8.55 7.29 13.49
N VAL A 122 8.76 5.98 13.59
CA VAL A 122 9.18 5.33 14.84
C VAL A 122 10.70 5.16 14.92
N ARG A 123 11.35 4.81 13.81
CA ARG A 123 12.76 4.40 13.76
C ARG A 123 13.69 5.44 13.13
N ASP A 124 13.15 6.36 12.34
CA ASP A 124 13.94 7.39 11.64
C ASP A 124 13.18 8.72 11.60
N SER A 125 12.63 9.13 12.76
CA SER A 125 11.79 10.33 12.87
C SER A 125 12.53 11.63 12.54
N SER A 126 13.86 11.63 12.63
CA SER A 126 14.74 12.74 12.25
C SER A 126 15.29 12.62 10.82
N LEU A 127 14.93 11.55 10.08
CA LEU A 127 15.41 11.22 8.73
C LEU A 127 16.94 11.12 8.61
N SER A 128 17.65 10.93 9.70
CA SER A 128 19.11 10.84 9.68
C SER A 128 19.61 9.63 8.90
N SER A 129 18.87 8.52 8.96
CA SER A 129 19.22 7.31 8.21
C SER A 129 18.93 7.49 6.72
N LEU A 130 17.81 8.16 6.39
CA LEU A 130 17.51 8.53 5.01
C LEU A 130 18.60 9.45 4.44
N THR A 131 18.93 10.55 5.12
CA THR A 131 20.00 11.47 4.70
C THR A 131 21.33 10.74 4.53
N SER A 132 21.71 9.87 5.47
CA SER A 132 22.94 9.08 5.33
C SER A 132 22.96 8.14 4.12
N VAL A 133 21.80 7.67 3.65
CA VAL A 133 21.70 6.86 2.43
C VAL A 133 21.78 7.73 1.19
N LEU A 134 21.17 8.93 1.20
CA LEU A 134 21.21 9.87 0.09
C LEU A 134 22.60 10.50 -0.10
N ASP A 135 23.32 10.75 0.98
CA ASP A 135 24.66 11.36 0.97
C ASP A 135 25.78 10.30 0.94
N GLY A 136 25.40 9.02 0.92
CA GLY A 136 26.32 7.88 0.98
C GLY A 136 27.13 7.70 -0.31
N SER A 137 28.03 6.71 -0.31
CA SER A 137 28.82 6.36 -1.50
C SER A 137 28.02 5.64 -2.59
N GLU A 138 26.87 5.07 -2.23
CA GLU A 138 25.96 4.34 -3.12
C GLU A 138 24.52 4.83 -2.90
N PRO A 139 24.21 6.08 -3.26
CA PRO A 139 22.86 6.62 -3.13
C PRO A 139 21.90 5.91 -4.10
N PRO A 140 20.59 5.87 -3.78
CA PRO A 140 19.63 5.27 -4.68
C PRO A 140 19.66 5.96 -6.05
N THR A 141 19.55 5.19 -7.12
CA THR A 141 19.49 5.77 -8.47
C THR A 141 18.22 6.58 -8.67
N TRP A 142 17.10 6.10 -8.09
CA TRP A 142 15.78 6.69 -8.23
C TRP A 142 15.18 7.08 -6.88
N LEU A 143 14.51 8.23 -6.86
CA LEU A 143 13.67 8.66 -5.74
C LEU A 143 12.25 8.91 -6.20
N VAL A 144 11.29 8.38 -5.46
CA VAL A 144 9.87 8.53 -5.75
C VAL A 144 9.20 9.22 -4.57
N VAL A 145 8.49 10.32 -4.83
CA VAL A 145 7.87 11.15 -3.80
C VAL A 145 6.39 11.36 -4.13
N ASP A 146 5.49 11.00 -3.20
CA ASP A 146 4.05 11.31 -3.32
C ASP A 146 3.83 12.83 -3.26
N GLY A 147 3.39 13.42 -4.36
CA GLY A 147 3.17 14.86 -4.51
C GLY A 147 1.93 15.39 -3.79
N GLY A 148 1.03 14.53 -3.31
CA GLY A 148 -0.22 14.93 -2.65
C GLY A 148 -0.17 15.00 -1.13
N ARG A 149 0.99 14.72 -0.51
CA ARG A 149 1.16 14.64 0.95
C ARG A 149 2.16 15.67 1.46
N ASP A 150 1.78 16.94 1.41
CA ASP A 150 2.58 18.10 1.87
C ASP A 150 2.71 18.22 3.40
N THR A 151 2.19 17.26 4.18
CA THR A 151 2.18 17.30 5.65
C THR A 151 3.13 16.28 6.24
N TRP A 152 4.40 16.65 6.21
CA TRP A 152 5.46 15.93 6.90
C TRP A 152 5.44 16.33 8.37
N GLY A 153 4.94 15.47 9.26
CA GLY A 153 5.19 15.58 10.70
C GLY A 153 6.67 15.38 11.09
N VAL A 154 7.57 15.78 10.20
CA VAL A 154 9.02 15.59 10.13
C VAL A 154 9.55 16.78 9.32
N ASP A 155 10.62 17.43 9.76
CA ASP A 155 11.10 18.69 9.17
C ASP A 155 11.40 18.56 7.66
N PRO A 156 10.56 19.12 6.76
CA PRO A 156 10.70 18.94 5.32
C PRO A 156 11.97 19.63 4.78
N ALA A 157 12.48 20.64 5.49
CA ALA A 157 13.62 21.43 5.02
C ALA A 157 14.92 20.62 4.89
N ARG A 158 15.11 19.55 5.68
CA ARG A 158 16.33 18.72 5.59
C ARG A 158 16.29 17.68 4.49
N ALA A 159 15.13 17.05 4.29
CA ALA A 159 14.96 16.06 3.22
C ALA A 159 14.88 16.73 1.84
N GLU A 160 14.24 17.89 1.76
CA GLU A 160 14.11 18.64 0.51
C GLU A 160 15.46 19.18 0.00
N VAL A 161 16.37 19.58 0.90
CA VAL A 161 17.73 20.00 0.52
C VAL A 161 18.53 18.84 -0.07
N ALA A 162 18.57 17.67 0.60
CA ALA A 162 19.34 16.51 0.12
C ALA A 162 18.80 15.96 -1.22
N VAL A 163 17.47 16.00 -1.41
CA VAL A 163 16.86 15.60 -2.70
C VAL A 163 17.21 16.60 -3.80
N THR A 164 17.14 17.91 -3.53
CA THR A 164 17.36 18.94 -4.57
C THR A 164 18.84 19.10 -4.94
N GLU A 165 19.77 18.72 -4.05
CA GLU A 165 21.21 18.85 -4.28
C GLU A 165 21.80 17.73 -5.15
N HIS A 166 21.22 16.53 -5.12
CA HIS A 166 21.78 15.34 -5.80
C HIS A 166 20.86 14.71 -6.83
N TYR A 167 19.62 15.17 -6.94
CA TYR A 167 18.64 14.59 -7.85
C TYR A 167 17.93 15.65 -8.66
N ARG A 168 17.72 15.32 -9.93
CA ARG A 168 16.85 16.07 -10.83
C ARG A 168 15.50 15.38 -10.96
N MET A 169 14.43 16.16 -10.94
CA MET A 169 13.10 15.67 -11.29
C MET A 169 13.07 15.34 -12.79
N VAL A 170 12.57 14.16 -13.14
CA VAL A 170 12.53 13.66 -14.52
C VAL A 170 11.12 13.41 -15.04
N ASP A 171 10.16 13.12 -14.15
CA ASP A 171 8.77 12.90 -14.53
C ASP A 171 7.81 13.04 -13.34
N GLU A 172 6.51 13.15 -13.63
CA GLU A 172 5.43 13.02 -12.66
C GLU A 172 4.38 12.01 -13.17
N VAL A 173 4.25 10.88 -12.48
CA VAL A 173 3.36 9.78 -12.87
C VAL A 173 2.30 9.57 -11.80
N ASP A 174 1.02 9.74 -12.16
CA ASP A 174 -0.13 9.58 -11.25
C ASP A 174 -0.01 10.34 -9.90
N GLY A 175 0.62 11.52 -9.94
CA GLY A 175 0.84 12.38 -8.78
C GLY A 175 2.07 12.02 -7.94
N TYR A 176 2.94 11.13 -8.43
CA TYR A 176 4.25 10.86 -7.86
C TYR A 176 5.33 11.59 -8.65
N ARG A 177 6.12 12.40 -7.96
CA ARG A 177 7.31 13.03 -8.52
C ARG A 177 8.44 12.02 -8.54
N ILE A 178 9.04 11.84 -9.71
CA ILE A 178 10.14 10.91 -9.93
C ILE A 178 11.43 11.69 -10.14
N TYR A 179 12.45 11.32 -9.38
CA TYR A 179 13.75 11.96 -9.35
C TYR A 179 14.83 10.95 -9.70
N LEU A 180 15.82 11.40 -10.48
CA LEU A 180 16.96 10.61 -10.93
C LEU A 180 18.24 11.22 -10.38
N LEU A 181 19.14 10.37 -9.89
CA LEU A 181 20.44 10.78 -9.38
C LEU A 181 21.23 11.56 -10.45
N ASP A 182 21.80 12.70 -10.07
CA ASP A 182 22.58 13.54 -10.96
C ASP A 182 23.82 12.80 -11.49
N GLY A 183 24.18 13.09 -12.75
CA GLY A 183 25.23 12.36 -13.46
C GLY A 183 24.81 10.97 -13.97
N THR A 184 23.55 10.56 -13.72
CA THR A 184 22.98 9.33 -14.28
C THR A 184 22.12 9.62 -15.51
N ASP A 185 22.41 8.92 -16.61
CA ASP A 185 21.61 8.96 -17.83
C ASP A 185 20.76 7.69 -17.98
N ARG A 186 19.46 7.87 -18.17
CA ARG A 186 18.47 6.82 -18.39
C ARG A 186 17.55 7.21 -19.54
N VAL A 187 17.08 6.21 -20.29
CA VAL A 187 16.07 6.41 -21.33
C VAL A 187 14.73 6.46 -20.62
N LEU A 188 14.06 7.61 -20.71
CA LEU A 188 12.80 7.84 -20.03
C LEU A 188 11.64 7.40 -20.94
N PRO A 189 10.64 6.67 -20.41
CA PRO A 189 9.37 6.45 -21.08
C PRO A 189 8.67 7.78 -21.38
N GLU A 190 7.82 7.83 -22.40
CA GLU A 190 6.89 8.96 -22.57
C GLU A 190 5.78 8.85 -21.51
N GLY A 191 5.57 9.93 -20.76
CA GLY A 191 4.56 10.04 -19.68
C GLY A 191 3.14 10.27 -20.16
#